data_AF-A0A2V6UCZ3-F1
#
_entry.id   AF-A0A2V6UCZ3-F1
#
_cell.length_a   1.000
_cell.length_b   1.000
_cell.length_c   1.000
_cell.angle_alpha   90.00
_cell.angle_beta   90.00
_cell.angle_gamma   90.00
#
_symmetry.space_group_name_H-M   'P 1'
#
loop_
_entity.id
_entity.type
_entity.pdbx_description
1 polymer ?
#
loop_
_entity_poly.entity_id
_entity_poly.type
_entity_poly.pdbx_seq_one_letter_code
_entity_poly.pdbx_strand_id
1 'polypeptide(L)' 'MNYLVSQGVQANRITIISYGEERPQCTEHNEACWAKNRRAHFLAKPR' A
#
# COMPACT_ATOMS: atom_id res chain seq x y z
N MET A 1 -4.45 5.13 8.43
CA MET A 1 -4.56 4.22 9.60
C MET A 1 -5.93 4.29 10.27
N ASN A 2 -6.45 5.50 10.51
CA ASN A 2 -7.69 5.71 11.26
C ASN A 2 -8.90 4.95 10.71
N TYR A 3 -8.97 4.77 9.39
CA TYR A 3 -10.05 4.00 8.76
C TYR A 3 -10.07 2.52 9.20
N LEU A 4 -8.96 1.79 9.09
CA LEU A 4 -8.94 0.37 9.47
C LEU A 4 -9.17 0.17 10.98
N VAL A 5 -8.66 1.09 11.79
CA VAL A 5 -8.90 1.09 13.24
C VAL A 5 -10.37 1.36 13.55
N SER A 6 -11.01 2.33 12.86
CA SER A 6 -12.45 2.58 13.05
C SER A 6 -13.32 1.42 12.57
N GLN A 7 -12.83 0.61 11.63
CA GLN A 7 -13.45 -0.65 11.21
C GLN A 7 -13.11 -1.85 12.12
N GLY A 8 -12.42 -1.63 13.25
CA GLY A 8 -12.19 -2.64 14.29
C GLY A 8 -10.87 -3.41 14.19
N VAL A 9 -9.98 -3.09 13.26
CA VAL A 9 -8.64 -3.69 13.22
C VAL A 9 -7.79 -3.09 14.34
N GLN A 10 -7.31 -3.93 15.27
CA GLN A 10 -6.44 -3.48 16.37
C GLN A 10 -5.17 -2.82 15.81
N ALA A 11 -4.82 -1.64 16.33
CA ALA A 11 -3.73 -0.83 15.80
C ALA A 11 -2.37 -1.55 15.81
N ASN A 12 -2.10 -2.36 16.84
CA ASN A 12 -0.88 -3.17 16.97
C ASN A 12 -0.74 -4.29 15.93
N ARG A 13 -1.81 -4.62 15.19
CA ARG A 13 -1.80 -5.62 14.11
C ARG A 13 -1.48 -5.03 12.73
N ILE A 14 -1.30 -3.71 12.65
CA ILE A 14 -1.07 -3.02 11.37
C ILE A 14 0.38 -2.55 11.31
N THR A 15 1.07 -2.97 10.25
CA THR A 15 2.42 -2.49 9.92
C THR A 15 2.35 -1.67 8.64
N ILE A 16 2.95 -0.49 8.64
CA ILE A 16 3.00 0.41 7.48
C ILE A 16 4.45 0.48 7.02
N ILE A 17 4.67 0.21 5.73
CA ILE A 17 5.97 0.35 5.07
C ILE A 17 5.74 1.25 3.85
N SER A 18 6.57 2.27 3.69
CA SER A 18 6.59 3.10 2.49
C SER A 18 7.76 2.68 1.62
N TYR A 19 7.48 2.40 0.34
CA TYR A 19 8.51 2.04 -0.65
C TYR A 19 8.84 3.19 -1.61
N GLY A 20 8.13 4.32 -1.55
CA GLY A 20 8.27 5.39 -2.54
C GLY A 20 8.20 4.83 -3.97
N GLU A 21 9.22 5.14 -4.76
CA GLU A 21 9.35 4.70 -6.16
C GLU A 21 10.20 3.43 -6.35
N GLU A 22 10.64 2.77 -5.26
CA GLU A 22 11.57 1.64 -5.32
C GLU A 22 10.94 0.33 -5.83
N ARG A 23 9.61 0.23 -5.82
CA ARG A 23 8.86 -0.97 -6.24
C ARG A 23 7.76 -0.66 -7.27
N PRO A 24 8.15 -0.20 -8.47
CA PRO A 24 7.20 0.13 -9.53
C PRO A 24 6.51 -1.13 -10.07
N GLN A 25 5.24 -1.00 -10.42
CA GLN A 25 4.49 -2.03 -11.17
C GLN A 25 4.88 -2.01 -12.65
N CYS A 26 5.28 -0.84 -13.14
CA CYS A 26 5.63 -0.56 -14.52
C CYS A 26 6.61 0.64 -14.55
N THR A 27 7.40 0.80 -15.59
CA THR A 27 8.50 1.78 -15.64
C THR A 27 8.36 2.82 -16.75
N GLU A 28 7.28 2.75 -17.53
CA GLU A 28 7.03 3.67 -18.62
C GLU A 28 6.73 5.09 -18.12
N HIS A 29 7.23 6.08 -18.84
CA HIS A 29 7.05 7.49 -18.50
C HIS A 29 5.77 8.05 -19.13
N ASN A 30 4.62 7.54 -18.67
CA ASN A 30 3.31 7.99 -19.13
C ASN A 30 2.27 7.93 -18.00
N GLU A 31 1.16 8.66 -18.19
CA GLU A 31 0.11 8.80 -17.17
C GLU A 31 -0.51 7.45 -16.80
N ALA A 32 -0.67 6.55 -17.78
CA ALA A 32 -1.24 5.23 -17.54
C ALA A 32 -0.36 4.40 -16.58
N CYS A 33 0.96 4.46 -16.72
CA CYS A 33 1.87 3.78 -15.81
C CYS A 33 1.94 4.47 -14.44
N TRP A 34 2.00 5.80 -14.40
CA TRP A 34 2.00 6.52 -13.12
C TRP A 34 0.74 6.27 -12.31
N ALA A 35 -0.44 6.23 -12.96
CA ALA A 35 -1.69 5.87 -12.31
C ALA A 35 -1.66 4.47 -11.68
N LYS A 36 -1.00 3.49 -12.34
CA LYS A 36 -0.81 2.16 -11.79
C LYS A 36 0.18 2.16 -10.61
N ASN A 37 1.24 2.96 -10.67
CA ASN A 37 2.27 2.99 -9.63
C ASN A 37 1.81 3.68 -8.34
N ARG A 38 0.92 4.67 -8.42
CA ARG A 38 0.29 5.36 -7.27
C ARG A 38 -0.73 4.45 -6.58
N ARG A 39 -0.25 3.51 -5.76
CA ARG A 39 -1.08 2.48 -5.13
C ARG A 39 -0.65 2.17 -3.69
N ALA A 40 -1.56 1.53 -2.96
CA ALA A 40 -1.28 0.88 -1.68
C ALA A 40 -1.58 -0.62 -1.79
N HIS A 41 -0.71 -1.47 -1.24
CA HIS A 41 -0.88 -2.93 -1.22
C HIS A 41 -1.22 -3.39 0.20
N PHE A 42 -2.24 -4.25 0.31
CA PHE A 42 -2.62 -4.90 1.56
C PHE A 42 -2.16 -6.35 1.56
N LEU A 43 -1.47 -6.75 2.62
CA LEU A 43 -1.02 -8.12 2.84
C LEU A 43 -1.44 -8.56 4.24
N ALA A 44 -2.05 -9.74 4.34
CA ALA A 44 -2.30 -10.39 5.61
C ALA A 44 -1.17 -11.40 5.89
N LYS A 45 -0.49 -11.26 7.02
CA LYS A 45 0.50 -12.26 7.43
C LYS A 45 -0.25 -13.54 7.86
N PRO A 46 0.16 -14.73 7.39
CA PRO A 46 -0.35 -15.98 7.94
C PRO A 46 -0.05 -16.05 9.44
N ARG A 47 -0.91 -16.77 10.18
CA ARG A 47 -0.74 -17.01 11.61
C ARG A 47 0.36 -18.02 11.88
#